data_AF-A0AAV8ZTN2-F1
#
_entry.id   AF-A0AAV8ZTN2-F1
#
_cell.length_a   1.000
_cell.length_b   1.000
_cell.length_c   1.000
_cell.angle_alpha   90.00
_cell.angle_beta   90.00
_cell.angle_gamma   90.00
#
_symmetry.space_group_name_H-M   'P 1'
#
loop_
_entity.id
_entity.type
_entity.pdbx_description
1 polymer ?
#
loop_
_entity_poly.entity_id
_entity_poly.type
_entity_poly.pdbx_seq_one_letter_code
_entity_poly.pdbx_strand_id
1 'polypeptide(L)'
;MMQLEAEAGITGNLAPDGFDSEDEIPLSRFATKAVDWRKEIPIWPNDENFLADFGPNVPNYCETPLDFFLCLFPNELFEHIAFQTNLYATQVGKSFASTNVKEIKRFIGLNLLMGIRRIPYYRDFWSSKSEIRDRYISAAKQRTRFHWLLANIHLNNNSVQPGRNSVDFPG
;
A
#
# COMPACT_ATOMS: atom_id res chain seq x y z
N MET A 1 -13.22 69.02 28.23
CA MET A 1 -14.37 68.55 27.42
C MET A 1 -13.89 67.28 26.72
N MET A 2 -14.13 66.06 27.23
CA MET A 2 -15.43 65.38 27.44
C MET A 2 -16.17 65.27 26.09
N GLN A 3 -16.53 64.11 25.53
CA GLN A 3 -17.01 62.86 26.13
C GLN A 3 -16.57 61.60 25.33
N LEU A 4 -16.37 60.50 26.07
CA LEU A 4 -16.57 59.11 25.66
C LEU A 4 -18.08 58.85 25.49
N GLU A 5 -18.49 57.96 24.58
CA GLU A 5 -19.42 56.86 24.86
C GLU A 5 -19.17 55.69 23.89
N ALA A 6 -19.38 54.48 24.39
CA ALA A 6 -19.30 53.19 23.73
C ALA A 6 -20.61 52.45 23.97
N GLU A 7 -21.06 51.62 23.02
CA GLU A 7 -21.98 50.47 23.14
C GLU A 7 -22.05 49.84 21.72
N ALA A 8 -21.65 48.60 21.41
CA ALA A 8 -21.91 47.24 21.89
C ALA A 8 -23.09 46.52 21.18
N GLY A 9 -22.78 45.38 20.51
CA GLY A 9 -23.72 44.38 19.96
C GLY A 9 -24.08 44.61 18.48
N ILE A 10 -23.97 43.67 17.55
CA ILE A 10 -24.47 42.28 17.57
C ILE A 10 -23.55 41.37 16.74
N THR A 11 -23.10 40.29 17.39
CA THR A 11 -22.51 39.08 16.80
C THR A 11 -23.56 38.23 16.10
N GLY A 12 -23.25 37.63 14.94
CA GLY A 12 -24.16 36.69 14.27
C GLY A 12 -23.51 35.90 13.13
N ASN A 13 -22.68 34.91 13.51
CA ASN A 13 -22.35 33.67 12.80
C ASN A 13 -21.81 33.74 11.35
N LEU A 14 -20.48 33.76 11.24
CA LEU A 14 -19.78 32.99 10.20
C LEU A 14 -20.22 31.52 10.35
N ALA A 15 -20.86 30.97 9.33
CA ALA A 15 -21.01 29.53 9.24
C ALA A 15 -19.59 28.91 9.27
N PRO A 16 -19.33 27.88 10.07
CA PRO A 16 -18.08 27.16 9.95
C PRO A 16 -18.08 26.54 8.56
N ASP A 17 -16.99 26.75 7.81
CA ASP A 17 -16.62 25.92 6.66
C ASP A 17 -16.45 24.49 7.19
N GLY A 18 -17.60 23.80 7.29
CA GLY A 18 -17.69 22.42 7.68
C GLY A 18 -16.99 21.63 6.60
N PHE A 19 -15.90 20.99 6.99
CA PHE A 19 -15.36 19.83 6.31
C PHE A 19 -16.49 18.78 6.27
N ASP A 20 -17.33 18.83 5.24
CA ASP A 20 -18.32 17.79 4.97
C ASP A 20 -17.53 16.61 4.40
N SER A 21 -16.83 15.87 5.28
CA SER A 21 -16.23 14.62 4.85
C SER A 21 -17.37 13.71 4.44
N GLU A 22 -17.27 13.12 3.26
CA GLU A 22 -18.23 12.12 2.81
C GLU A 22 -18.32 10.93 3.80
N ASP A 23 -17.30 10.78 4.65
CA ASP A 23 -17.20 9.83 5.76
C ASP A 23 -18.12 10.14 6.95
N GLU A 24 -18.55 11.39 7.13
CA GLU A 24 -19.53 11.79 8.15
C GLU A 24 -20.97 11.52 7.70
N ILE A 25 -21.20 11.19 6.43
CA ILE A 25 -22.52 10.82 5.93
C ILE A 25 -22.85 9.43 6.47
N PRO A 26 -23.83 9.30 7.39
CA PRO A 26 -24.16 8.00 7.94
C PRO A 26 -24.69 7.10 6.80
N LEU A 27 -24.25 5.83 6.78
CA LEU A 27 -24.69 4.81 5.83
C LEU A 27 -26.23 4.72 5.70
N SER A 28 -26.96 5.15 6.73
CA SER A 28 -28.42 5.28 6.72
C SER A 28 -28.96 6.23 5.64
N ARG A 29 -28.18 7.20 5.18
CA ARG A 29 -28.56 8.13 4.10
C ARG A 29 -28.58 7.42 2.74
N PHE A 30 -27.77 6.39 2.56
CA PHE A 30 -27.72 5.56 1.35
C PHE A 30 -28.61 4.30 1.46
N ALA A 31 -29.04 3.95 2.67
CA ALA A 31 -29.93 2.83 2.91
C ALA A 31 -31.38 3.19 2.55
N THR A 32 -31.77 2.98 1.29
CA THR A 32 -33.18 3.14 0.88
C THR A 32 -34.10 2.02 1.39
N LYS A 33 -33.53 0.94 1.95
CA LYS A 33 -34.23 -0.17 2.60
C LYS A 33 -33.42 -0.66 3.79
N ALA A 34 -34.11 -0.97 4.89
CA ALA A 34 -33.49 -1.65 6.03
C ALA A 34 -32.97 -3.02 5.56
N VAL A 35 -31.67 -3.24 5.67
CA VAL A 35 -31.04 -4.54 5.41
C VAL A 35 -31.31 -5.42 6.63
N ASP A 36 -32.19 -6.40 6.47
CA ASP A 36 -32.45 -7.43 7.47
C ASP A 36 -31.30 -8.45 7.45
N TRP A 37 -30.31 -8.26 8.32
CA TRP A 37 -29.24 -9.24 8.51
C TRP A 37 -29.81 -10.50 9.17
N ARG A 38 -29.88 -11.60 8.42
CA ARG A 38 -30.38 -12.89 8.91
C ARG A 38 -29.23 -13.88 9.01
N LYS A 39 -29.21 -14.67 10.08
CA LYS A 39 -28.25 -15.79 10.24
C LYS A 39 -28.56 -16.95 9.28
N GLU A 40 -29.82 -17.06 8.88
CA GLU A 40 -30.30 -18.07 7.94
C GLU A 40 -30.31 -17.48 6.54
N ILE A 41 -29.56 -18.11 5.63
CA ILE A 41 -29.54 -17.77 4.22
C ILE A 41 -30.88 -18.24 3.64
N PRO A 42 -31.71 -17.34 3.05
CA PRO A 42 -32.93 -17.76 2.38
C PRO A 42 -32.58 -18.78 1.30
N ILE A 43 -33.28 -19.92 1.28
CA ILE A 43 -33.17 -20.85 0.15
C ILE A 43 -33.87 -20.16 -1.01
N TRP A 44 -33.09 -19.55 -1.91
CA TRP A 44 -33.62 -18.96 -3.12
C TRP A 44 -34.13 -20.10 -4.01
N PRO A 45 -35.42 -20.13 -4.40
CA PRO A 45 -36.00 -21.25 -5.16
C PRO A 45 -35.31 -21.50 -6.51
N ASN A 46 -34.61 -20.48 -7.01
CA ASN A 46 -33.88 -20.46 -8.26
C ASN A 46 -32.43 -20.01 -8.02
N ASP A 47 -31.72 -20.66 -7.10
CA ASP A 47 -30.25 -20.54 -7.07
C ASP A 47 -29.71 -21.29 -8.30
N GLU A 48 -29.81 -20.65 -9.46
CA GLU A 48 -29.16 -21.14 -10.66
C GLU A 48 -27.68 -21.25 -10.34
N ASN A 49 -27.12 -22.46 -10.47
CA ASN A 49 -25.68 -22.66 -10.31
C ASN A 49 -24.94 -21.59 -11.09
N PHE A 50 -23.86 -21.04 -10.54
CA PHE A 50 -23.02 -20.12 -11.28
C PHE A 50 -22.53 -20.78 -12.59
N LEU A 51 -23.16 -20.41 -13.72
CA LEU A 51 -22.92 -21.03 -15.03
C LEU A 51 -21.80 -20.35 -15.82
N ALA A 52 -21.34 -19.18 -15.37
CA ALA A 52 -20.21 -18.52 -15.99
C ALA A 52 -18.90 -19.26 -15.66
N ASP A 53 -17.92 -19.11 -16.53
CA ASP A 53 -16.58 -19.62 -16.26
C ASP A 53 -16.06 -18.98 -14.97
N PHE A 54 -15.68 -19.83 -14.02
CA PHE A 54 -15.13 -19.44 -12.74
C PHE A 54 -13.67 -19.87 -12.63
N GLY A 55 -12.92 -19.12 -11.83
CA GLY A 55 -11.50 -19.36 -11.60
C GLY A 55 -10.62 -18.22 -12.13
N PRO A 56 -9.33 -18.28 -11.84
CA PRO A 56 -8.39 -17.26 -12.26
C PRO A 56 -8.22 -17.30 -13.79
N ASN A 57 -8.39 -16.15 -14.44
CA ASN A 57 -8.08 -15.97 -15.86
C ASN A 57 -6.56 -15.85 -16.01
N VAL A 58 -5.90 -16.99 -16.23
CA VAL A 58 -4.44 -17.10 -16.34
C VAL A 58 -4.04 -17.57 -17.74
N PRO A 59 -2.93 -17.06 -18.29
CA PRO A 59 -2.46 -17.51 -19.59
C PRO A 59 -2.16 -19.01 -19.62
N ASN A 60 -2.44 -19.65 -20.77
CA ASN A 60 -2.28 -21.10 -20.95
C ASN A 60 -0.84 -21.61 -20.86
N TYR A 61 0.16 -20.71 -20.86
CA TYR A 61 1.58 -21.05 -20.76
C TYR A 61 2.10 -21.04 -19.31
N CYS A 62 1.26 -20.77 -18.31
CA CYS A 62 1.67 -20.80 -16.92
C CYS A 62 1.71 -22.23 -16.39
N GLU A 63 2.91 -22.77 -16.17
CA GLU A 63 3.10 -24.15 -15.70
C GLU A 63 3.70 -24.21 -14.29
N THR A 64 4.45 -23.18 -13.89
CA THR A 64 5.17 -23.13 -12.62
C THR A 64 4.61 -22.05 -11.69
N PRO A 65 4.80 -22.16 -10.36
CA PRO A 65 4.43 -21.10 -9.43
C PRO A 65 5.05 -19.73 -9.76
N LEU A 66 6.23 -19.74 -10.40
CA LEU A 66 6.87 -18.52 -10.86
C LEU A 66 6.08 -17.86 -12.01
N ASP A 67 5.54 -18.63 -12.95
CA ASP A 67 4.79 -18.08 -14.08
C ASP A 67 3.53 -17.36 -13.60
N PHE A 68 2.79 -17.97 -12.67
CA PHE A 68 1.63 -17.33 -12.05
C PHE A 68 2.00 -16.07 -11.26
N PHE A 69 3.13 -16.10 -10.55
CA PHE A 69 3.62 -14.92 -9.84
C PHE A 69 3.96 -13.78 -10.80
N LEU A 70 4.55 -14.08 -11.96
CA LEU A 70 4.92 -13.10 -12.97
C LEU A 70 3.70 -12.52 -13.71
N CYS A 71 2.52 -13.16 -13.66
CA CYS A 71 1.26 -12.52 -14.08
C CYS A 71 0.86 -11.36 -13.16
N LEU A 72 1.19 -11.43 -11.87
CA LEU A 72 0.91 -10.38 -10.88
C LEU A 72 2.04 -9.34 -10.80
N PHE A 73 3.28 -9.80 -10.97
CA PHE A 73 4.49 -8.99 -10.95
C PHE A 73 5.21 -9.09 -12.31
N PRO A 74 4.73 -8.38 -13.33
CA PRO A 74 5.33 -8.42 -14.66
C PRO A 74 6.70 -7.74 -14.69
N ASN A 75 7.50 -7.98 -15.73
CA ASN A 75 8.87 -7.46 -15.82
C ASN A 75 8.92 -5.93 -15.79
N GLU A 76 7.96 -5.30 -16.45
CA GLU A 76 7.76 -3.86 -16.52
C GLU A 76 7.55 -3.26 -15.13
N LEU A 77 6.87 -3.98 -14.23
CA LEU A 77 6.69 -3.54 -12.84
C LEU A 77 8.03 -3.56 -12.09
N PHE A 78 8.86 -4.59 -12.27
CA PHE A 78 10.18 -4.61 -11.64
C PHE A 78 11.11 -3.52 -12.17
N GLU A 79 11.05 -3.23 -13.47
CA GLU A 79 11.77 -2.13 -14.10
C GLU A 79 11.33 -0.79 -13.54
N HIS A 80 10.02 -0.57 -13.43
CA HIS A 80 9.45 0.63 -12.84
C HIS A 80 9.88 0.80 -11.38
N ILE A 81 9.78 -0.24 -10.55
CA ILE A 81 10.22 -0.18 -9.15
C ILE A 81 11.71 0.14 -9.05
N ALA A 82 12.56 -0.49 -9.88
CA ALA A 82 13.99 -0.21 -9.88
C ALA A 82 14.29 1.24 -10.27
N PHE A 83 13.63 1.74 -11.32
CA PHE A 83 13.77 3.11 -11.78
C PHE A 83 13.33 4.11 -10.70
N GLN A 84 12.12 3.96 -10.18
CA GLN A 84 11.56 4.88 -9.17
C GLN A 84 12.35 4.86 -7.86
N THR A 85 12.84 3.70 -7.44
CA THR A 85 13.69 3.58 -6.24
C THR A 85 15.02 4.35 -6.41
N ASN A 86 15.64 4.29 -7.59
CA ASN A 86 16.85 5.06 -7.88
C ASN A 86 16.58 6.56 -8.03
N LEU A 87 15.46 6.93 -8.64
CA LEU A 87 15.02 8.32 -8.76
C LEU A 87 14.80 8.92 -7.37
N TYR A 88 14.08 8.21 -6.50
CA TYR A 88 13.87 8.59 -5.11
C TYR A 88 15.19 8.81 -4.36
N ALA A 89 16.13 7.87 -4.47
CA ALA A 89 17.42 8.00 -3.80
C ALA A 89 18.23 9.22 -4.29
N THR A 90 18.11 9.56 -5.58
CA THR A 90 18.67 10.80 -6.15
C THR A 90 18.00 12.04 -5.57
N GLN A 91 16.67 12.04 -5.46
CA GLN A 91 15.89 13.16 -4.91
C GLN A 91 16.19 13.42 -3.42
N VAL A 92 16.48 12.37 -2.64
CA VAL A 92 16.89 12.49 -1.23
C VAL A 92 18.30 13.10 -1.08
N GLY A 93 19.11 13.10 -2.14
CA GLY A 93 20.41 13.77 -2.18
C GLY A 93 21.52 13.10 -1.37
N LYS A 94 21.34 11.83 -0.95
CA LYS A 94 22.37 11.06 -0.23
C LYS A 94 23.12 10.14 -1.19
N SER A 95 24.40 9.90 -0.95
CA SER A 95 25.17 8.92 -1.71
C SER A 95 24.55 7.53 -1.59
N PHE A 96 24.32 6.87 -2.73
CA PHE A 96 23.71 5.55 -2.78
C PHE A 96 24.30 4.70 -3.91
N ALA A 97 24.21 3.38 -3.76
CA ALA A 97 24.44 2.45 -4.85
C ALA A 97 23.11 2.19 -5.59
N SER A 98 23.09 2.40 -6.91
CA SER A 98 21.91 2.15 -7.74
C SER A 98 21.44 0.70 -7.64
N THR A 99 20.13 0.49 -7.62
CA THR A 99 19.50 -0.83 -7.72
C THR A 99 19.15 -1.18 -9.16
N ASN A 100 18.90 -2.46 -9.42
CA ASN A 100 18.51 -2.97 -10.73
C ASN A 100 17.42 -4.03 -10.59
N VAL A 101 16.80 -4.41 -11.71
CA VAL A 101 15.71 -5.40 -11.77
C VAL A 101 16.05 -6.70 -11.04
N LYS A 102 17.27 -7.25 -11.26
CA LYS A 102 17.73 -8.48 -10.60
C LYS A 102 17.76 -8.32 -9.08
N GLU A 103 18.20 -7.16 -8.62
CA GLU A 103 18.27 -6.83 -7.21
C GLU A 103 16.88 -6.68 -6.57
N ILE A 104 15.94 -6.06 -7.27
CA ILE A 104 14.53 -5.92 -6.86
C ILE A 104 13.83 -7.28 -6.82
N LYS A 105 13.98 -8.12 -7.86
CA LYS A 105 13.46 -9.49 -7.87
C LYS A 105 13.97 -10.29 -6.67
N ARG A 106 15.27 -10.19 -6.37
CA ARG A 106 15.85 -10.84 -5.18
C ARG A 106 15.27 -10.28 -3.87
N PHE A 107 15.07 -8.98 -3.78
CA PHE A 107 14.46 -8.35 -2.61
C PHE A 107 13.03 -8.83 -2.38
N ILE A 108 12.19 -8.85 -3.42
CA ILE A 108 10.80 -9.33 -3.32
C ILE A 108 10.76 -10.82 -2.99
N GLY A 109 11.58 -11.64 -3.66
CA GLY A 109 11.69 -13.07 -3.36
C GLY A 109 12.13 -13.36 -1.92
N LEU A 110 13.02 -12.53 -1.36
CA LEU A 110 13.41 -12.61 0.05
C LEU A 110 12.23 -12.27 0.98
N ASN A 111 11.45 -11.24 0.69
CA ASN A 111 10.27 -10.89 1.48
C ASN A 111 9.23 -12.02 1.47
N LEU A 112 9.00 -12.65 0.32
CA LEU A 112 8.12 -13.82 0.22
C LEU A 112 8.64 -14.99 1.09
N LEU A 113 9.94 -15.30 0.99
CA LEU A 113 10.55 -16.36 1.79
C LEU A 113 10.48 -16.06 3.30
N MET A 114 10.72 -14.81 3.69
CA MET A 114 10.59 -14.38 5.09
C MET A 114 9.14 -14.47 5.59
N GLY A 115 8.13 -14.23 4.74
CA GLY A 115 6.73 -14.44 5.10
C GLY A 115 6.37 -15.90 5.41
N ILE A 116 7.06 -16.85 4.78
CA ILE A 116 6.90 -18.29 5.06
C ILE A 116 7.64 -18.68 6.36
N ARG A 117 8.76 -18.02 6.64
CA ARG A 117 9.61 -18.30 7.81
C ARG A 117 9.10 -17.56 9.05
N ARG A 118 8.69 -18.30 10.08
CA ARG A 118 8.30 -17.72 11.37
C ARG A 118 9.51 -17.39 12.24
N ILE A 119 10.16 -16.25 11.98
CA ILE A 119 11.18 -15.66 12.87
C ILE A 119 10.63 -14.34 13.43
N PRO A 120 10.72 -14.09 14.75
CA PRO A 120 10.08 -12.93 15.38
C PRO A 120 10.59 -11.59 14.86
N TYR A 121 11.85 -11.50 14.45
CA TYR A 121 12.44 -10.28 13.91
C TYR A 121 13.16 -10.54 12.59
N TYR A 122 12.92 -9.70 11.57
CA TYR A 122 13.58 -9.88 10.27
C TYR A 122 15.12 -9.75 10.35
N ARG A 123 15.64 -9.05 11.36
CA ARG A 123 17.10 -8.89 11.54
C ARG A 123 17.77 -10.19 11.95
N ASP A 124 17.03 -11.09 12.57
CA ASP A 124 17.51 -12.36 13.10
C ASP A 124 17.88 -13.35 11.98
N PHE A 125 17.32 -13.20 10.78
CA PHE A 125 17.76 -13.94 9.60
C PHE A 125 19.26 -13.77 9.32
N TRP A 126 19.87 -12.65 9.75
CA TRP A 126 21.30 -12.35 9.65
C TRP A 126 22.02 -12.36 11.01
N SER A 127 21.47 -13.05 12.01
CA SER A 127 22.11 -13.16 13.33
C SER A 127 23.49 -13.83 13.23
N SER A 128 24.41 -13.47 14.13
CA SER A 128 25.68 -14.22 14.28
C SER A 128 25.48 -15.56 14.99
N LYS A 129 24.35 -15.72 15.70
CA LYS A 129 23.98 -16.97 16.39
C LYS A 129 23.45 -17.98 15.38
N SER A 130 24.13 -19.13 15.28
CA SER A 130 23.79 -20.17 14.29
C SER A 130 22.41 -20.79 14.48
N GLU A 131 21.90 -20.76 15.71
CA GLU A 131 20.59 -21.31 16.08
C GLU A 131 19.42 -20.49 15.51
N ILE A 132 19.69 -19.21 15.21
CA ILE A 132 18.69 -18.23 14.77
C ILE A 132 18.90 -17.84 13.30
N ARG A 133 20.15 -17.83 12.84
CA ARG A 133 20.52 -17.42 11.48
C ARG A 133 19.92 -18.35 10.43
N ASP A 134 19.23 -17.79 9.44
CA ASP A 134 18.85 -18.52 8.23
C ASP A 134 19.97 -18.41 7.19
N ARG A 135 20.66 -19.51 6.93
CA ARG A 135 21.80 -19.57 5.99
C ARG A 135 21.43 -19.20 4.55
N TYR A 136 20.18 -19.45 4.13
CA TYR A 136 19.75 -19.16 2.77
C TYR A 136 19.50 -17.67 2.59
N ILE A 137 18.77 -17.05 3.52
CA ILE A 137 18.49 -15.61 3.49
C ILE A 137 19.77 -14.80 3.71
N SER A 138 20.58 -15.19 4.70
CA SER A 138 21.81 -14.46 5.02
C SER A 138 22.85 -14.49 3.90
N ALA A 139 22.94 -15.58 3.13
CA ALA A 139 23.82 -15.69 1.97
C ALA A 139 23.28 -14.95 0.74
N ALA A 140 21.96 -14.87 0.56
CA ALA A 140 21.36 -14.27 -0.62
C ALA A 140 21.65 -12.77 -0.74
N LYS A 141 21.69 -12.04 0.38
CA LYS A 141 21.92 -10.60 0.38
C LYS A 141 22.52 -10.10 1.69
N GLN A 142 23.37 -9.08 1.63
CA GLN A 142 23.88 -8.44 2.85
C GLN A 142 22.76 -7.69 3.60
N ARG A 143 22.71 -7.86 4.92
CA ARG A 143 21.70 -7.23 5.81
C ARG A 143 21.55 -5.73 5.58
N THR A 144 22.67 -5.02 5.49
CA THR A 144 22.70 -3.56 5.31
C THR A 144 22.04 -3.15 4.00
N ARG A 145 22.32 -3.86 2.90
CA ARG A 145 21.73 -3.56 1.59
C ARG A 145 20.26 -3.94 1.53
N PHE A 146 19.85 -5.04 2.18
CA PHE A 146 18.44 -5.40 2.32
C PHE A 146 17.67 -4.31 3.07
N HIS A 147 18.20 -3.85 4.20
CA HIS A 147 17.58 -2.80 5.00
C HIS A 147 17.50 -1.46 4.23
N TRP A 148 18.53 -1.12 3.46
CA TRP A 148 18.50 0.06 2.60
C TRP A 148 17.35 -0.01 1.60
N LEU A 149 17.16 -1.14 0.90
CA LEU A 149 16.02 -1.29 -0.02
C LEU A 149 14.68 -1.23 0.69
N LEU A 150 14.57 -1.88 1.85
CA LEU A 150 13.34 -1.85 2.65
C LEU A 150 12.92 -0.40 3.01
N ALA A 151 13.90 0.47 3.27
CA ALA A 151 13.65 1.86 3.64
C ALA A 151 13.51 2.83 2.45
N ASN A 152 13.89 2.42 1.23
CA ASN A 152 13.96 3.31 0.06
C ASN A 152 13.13 2.83 -1.13
N ILE A 153 12.44 1.68 -1.04
CA ILE A 153 11.60 1.21 -2.13
C ILE A 153 10.53 2.24 -2.47
N HIS A 154 10.38 2.50 -3.75
CA HIS A 154 9.54 3.59 -4.22
C HIS A 154 8.87 3.23 -5.54
N LEU A 155 7.64 3.74 -5.75
CA LEU A 155 6.81 3.41 -6.91
C LEU A 155 6.31 4.65 -7.67
N ASN A 156 6.59 5.86 -7.18
CA ASN A 156 6.13 7.09 -7.82
C ASN A 156 7.26 8.12 -7.88
N ASN A 157 7.12 9.12 -8.74
CA ASN A 157 8.06 10.24 -8.76
C ASN A 157 7.60 11.32 -7.76
N ASN A 158 8.40 11.62 -6.74
CA ASN A 158 8.05 12.64 -5.74
C ASN A 158 7.98 14.07 -6.30
N SER A 159 8.64 14.36 -7.41
CA SER A 159 8.60 15.69 -8.02
C SER A 159 7.24 16.04 -8.64
N VAL A 160 6.39 15.05 -8.88
CA VAL A 160 5.03 15.23 -9.42
C VAL A 160 3.96 14.89 -8.38
N GLN A 161 4.35 14.64 -7.13
CA GLN A 161 3.40 14.35 -6.08
C GLN A 161 2.61 15.63 -5.73
N PRO A 162 1.26 15.61 -5.84
CA PRO A 162 0.45 16.75 -5.47
C PRO A 162 0.65 17.11 -3.99
N GLY A 163 0.64 18.41 -3.68
CA GLY A 163 0.70 18.86 -2.30
C GLY A 163 -0.52 18.36 -1.52
N ARG A 164 -0.36 18.05 -0.23
CA ARG A 164 -1.43 17.48 0.60
C ARG A 164 -2.71 18.34 0.64
N ASN A 165 -2.59 19.63 0.36
CA ASN A 165 -3.70 20.59 0.32
C ASN A 165 -4.19 20.90 -1.10
N SER A 166 -3.68 20.19 -2.12
CA SER A 166 -4.09 20.41 -3.52
C SER A 166 -5.27 19.49 -3.88
N VAL A 167 -6.11 19.97 -4.81
CA VAL A 167 -7.33 19.28 -5.26
C VAL A 167 -7.02 17.91 -5.89
N ASP A 168 -5.81 17.73 -6.39
CA ASP A 168 -5.34 16.49 -7.03
C ASP A 168 -4.78 15.45 -6.04
N PHE A 169 -4.78 15.72 -4.72
CA PHE A 169 -4.30 14.77 -3.72
C PHE A 169 -5.37 13.69 -3.47
N PRO A 170 -5.07 12.39 -3.67
CA PRO A 170 -6.02 11.32 -3.37
C PRO A 170 -6.29 11.28 -1.86
N GLY A 171 -7.56 11.44 -1.47
CA GLY A 171 -8.05 11.33 -0.09
C GLY A 171 -7.93 9.92 0.47
#